data_AF-A0A920LFS5-F1
#
_entry.id   AF-A0A920LFS5-F1
#
_cell.length_a   1.000
_cell.length_b   1.000
_cell.length_c   1.000
_cell.angle_alpha   90.00
_cell.angle_beta   90.00
_cell.angle_gamma   90.00
#
_symmetry.space_group_name_H-M   'P 1'
#
loop_
_entity.id
_entity.type
_entity.pdbx_description
1 polymer ?
#
loop_
_entity_poly.entity_id
_entity_poly.type
_entity_poly.pdbx_seq_one_letter_code
_entity_poly.pdbx_strand_id
1 'polypeptide(L)'
;MQPIVTKSGNSAGFADFDNGLTPDIEILERLNNLGVLGDPDERLLKTAIDHILGNITSISRSSNLNESFGRELINFSELKKQYLIIDDIEIDFN
;
A
#
# COMPACT_ATOMS: atom_id res chain seq x y z
N MET A 1 2.11 -18.42 -20.34
CA MET A 1 3.19 -18.26 -19.36
C MET A 1 4.15 -17.18 -19.83
N GLN A 2 4.40 -16.15 -19.03
CA GLN A 2 5.39 -15.11 -19.35
C GLN A 2 6.60 -15.27 -18.40
N PRO A 3 7.79 -15.69 -18.89
CA PRO A 3 8.96 -15.87 -18.04
C PRO A 3 9.62 -14.54 -17.69
N ILE A 4 10.16 -14.46 -16.47
CA ILE A 4 11.06 -13.37 -16.06
C ILE A 4 12.44 -13.67 -16.64
N VAL A 5 12.98 -12.75 -17.44
CA VAL A 5 14.24 -12.97 -18.17
C VAL A 5 15.39 -12.07 -17.71
N THR A 6 15.10 -11.02 -16.93
CA THR A 6 16.09 -10.01 -16.53
C THR A 6 15.78 -9.42 -15.15
N LYS A 7 16.82 -9.05 -14.40
CA LYS A 7 16.72 -8.14 -13.24
C LYS A 7 17.11 -6.72 -13.66
N SER A 8 16.41 -5.71 -13.14
CA SER A 8 16.71 -4.29 -13.39
C SER A 8 17.49 -3.70 -12.22
N GLY A 9 18.69 -3.18 -12.49
CA GLY A 9 19.52 -2.49 -11.49
C GLY A 9 19.51 -0.97 -11.67
N ASN A 10 19.90 -0.25 -10.62
CA ASN A 10 20.15 1.19 -10.70
C ASN A 10 21.53 1.49 -11.31
N SER A 11 21.87 2.77 -11.48
CA SER A 11 23.16 3.20 -12.05
C SER A 11 24.38 2.79 -11.23
N ALA A 12 24.20 2.45 -9.95
CA ALA A 12 25.24 1.91 -9.08
C ALA A 12 25.40 0.38 -9.19
N GLY A 13 24.63 -0.29 -10.06
CA GLY A 13 24.67 -1.73 -10.24
C GLY A 13 23.94 -2.52 -9.16
N PHE A 14 23.15 -1.87 -8.32
CA PHE A 14 22.35 -2.52 -7.28
C PHE A 14 20.96 -2.90 -7.81
N ALA A 15 20.52 -4.14 -7.57
CA ALA A 15 19.26 -4.69 -8.09
C ALA A 15 18.47 -5.56 -7.09
N ASP A 16 18.93 -5.65 -5.83
CA ASP A 16 18.38 -6.56 -4.83
C ASP A 16 17.24 -5.92 -4.03
N PHE A 17 16.18 -5.54 -4.75
CA PHE A 17 14.95 -4.97 -4.18
C PHE A 17 13.88 -6.06 -3.94
N ASP A 18 14.30 -7.32 -3.80
CA ASP A 18 13.41 -8.50 -3.79
C ASP A 18 12.39 -8.45 -2.63
N ASN A 19 12.74 -7.80 -1.51
CA ASN A 19 11.88 -7.63 -0.33
C ASN A 19 11.09 -6.30 -0.31
N GLY A 20 11.17 -5.51 -1.39
CA GLY A 20 10.59 -4.16 -1.46
C GLY A 20 11.52 -3.05 -0.98
N LEU A 21 10.99 -1.83 -0.91
CA LEU A 21 11.68 -0.64 -0.43
C LEU A 21 11.17 -0.27 0.95
N THR A 22 12.07 -0.16 1.92
CA THR A 22 11.71 0.32 3.26
C THR A 22 11.50 1.84 3.22
N PRO A 23 10.35 2.37 3.67
CA PRO A 23 10.13 3.80 3.71
C PRO A 23 10.93 4.45 4.85
N ASP A 24 11.45 5.66 4.62
CA ASP A 24 12.02 6.48 5.70
C ASP A 24 10.93 7.03 6.63
N ILE A 25 9.74 7.29 6.08
CA ILE A 25 8.56 7.77 6.79
C ILE A 25 7.40 6.84 6.47
N GLU A 26 6.97 6.06 7.47
CA GLU A 26 5.86 5.12 7.32
C GLU A 26 4.51 5.79 7.54
N ILE A 27 3.62 5.73 6.53
CA ILE A 27 2.27 6.27 6.60
C ILE A 27 1.29 5.24 6.01
N LEU A 28 0.44 4.67 6.87
CA LEU A 28 -0.52 3.64 6.45
C LEU A 28 -1.81 4.23 5.89
N GLU A 29 -2.02 4.20 4.58
CA GLU A 29 -3.30 4.61 3.98
C GLU A 29 -4.51 3.83 4.52
N ARG A 30 -5.66 4.50 4.56
CA ARG A 30 -6.93 3.89 4.99
C ARG A 30 -8.02 4.29 4.02
N LEU A 31 -8.88 3.34 3.65
CA LEU A 31 -9.98 3.56 2.69
C LEU A 31 -10.95 4.67 3.14
N ASN A 32 -11.08 4.90 4.44
CA ASN A 32 -11.95 5.94 4.99
C ASN A 32 -11.36 7.36 4.89
N ASN A 33 -10.10 7.50 4.45
CA ASN A 33 -9.40 8.77 4.39
C ASN A 33 -8.37 8.79 3.24
N LEU A 34 -8.82 8.45 2.03
CA LEU A 34 -8.03 8.46 0.80
C LEU A 34 -7.88 9.86 0.18
N GLY A 35 -8.88 10.73 0.33
CA GLY A 35 -8.87 12.04 -0.33
C GLY A 35 -8.98 11.95 -1.87
N VAL A 36 -8.51 12.99 -2.56
CA VAL A 36 -8.44 13.07 -4.03
C VAL A 36 -6.98 13.20 -4.44
N LEU A 37 -6.52 12.35 -5.38
CA LEU A 37 -5.13 12.38 -5.83
C LEU A 37 -4.72 13.75 -6.38
N GLY A 38 -3.62 14.28 -5.84
CA GLY A 38 -3.10 15.59 -6.22
C GLY A 38 -3.67 16.76 -5.43
N ASP A 39 -4.63 16.53 -4.52
CA ASP A 39 -5.05 17.52 -3.53
C ASP A 39 -3.91 17.74 -2.51
N PRO A 40 -3.42 18.98 -2.30
CA PRO A 40 -2.39 19.27 -1.30
C PRO A 40 -2.74 18.87 0.14
N ASP A 41 -4.04 18.69 0.43
CA ASP A 41 -4.51 18.21 1.73
C ASP A 41 -4.69 16.69 1.80
N GLU A 42 -4.46 15.96 0.70
CA GLU A 42 -4.39 14.51 0.69
C GLU A 42 -3.21 14.01 1.51
N ARG A 43 -3.39 12.93 2.25
CA ARG A 43 -2.53 12.61 3.39
C ARG A 43 -1.09 12.27 3.01
N LEU A 44 -0.87 11.47 1.97
CA LEU A 44 0.48 11.12 1.54
C LEU A 44 1.20 12.33 0.95
N LEU A 45 0.52 13.07 0.07
CA LEU A 45 1.08 14.26 -0.56
C LEU A 45 1.41 15.36 0.46
N LYS A 46 0.48 15.63 1.39
CA LYS A 46 0.68 16.61 2.46
C LYS A 46 1.92 16.29 3.28
N THR A 47 2.09 15.03 3.70
CA THR A 47 3.28 14.64 4.48
C THR A 47 4.57 14.74 3.66
N ALA A 48 4.54 14.42 2.36
CA ALA A 48 5.70 14.63 1.50
C ALA A 48 6.07 16.12 1.40
N ILE A 49 5.09 17.01 1.21
CA ILE A 49 5.29 18.47 1.17
C ILE A 49 5.86 18.96 2.50
N ASP A 50 5.24 18.56 3.61
CA ASP A 50 5.68 18.95 4.94
C ASP A 50 7.11 18.48 5.24
N HIS A 51 7.46 17.25 4.82
CA HIS A 51 8.82 16.73 4.95
C HIS A 51 9.82 17.54 4.13
N ILE A 52 9.48 17.88 2.88
CA ILE A 52 10.33 18.73 2.01
C ILE A 52 10.53 20.12 2.62
N LEU A 53 9.49 20.70 3.23
CA LEU A 53 9.53 22.03 3.84
C LEU A 53 10.14 22.04 5.25
N GLY A 54 10.41 20.88 5.85
CA GLY A 54 10.90 20.77 7.23
C GLY A 54 9.82 21.03 8.29
N ASN A 55 8.54 20.96 7.92
CA ASN A 55 7.40 21.13 8.82
C ASN A 55 7.07 19.79 9.52
N ILE A 56 7.81 19.46 10.58
CA ILE A 56 7.72 18.15 11.28
C ILE A 56 6.36 17.94 12.01
N THR A 57 5.50 18.95 12.06
CA THR A 57 4.28 18.95 12.90
C THR A 57 3.20 17.95 12.48
N SER A 58 3.20 17.45 11.23
CA SER A 58 2.22 16.47 10.74
C SER A 58 2.65 15.01 10.87
N ILE A 59 3.93 14.74 11.15
CA ILE A 59 4.50 13.38 11.19
C ILE A 59 4.21 12.69 12.54
N SER A 60 3.88 13.46 13.59
CA SER A 60 3.48 12.90 14.88
C SER A 60 1.96 12.70 14.98
N ARG A 61 1.50 11.58 14.44
CA ARG A 61 0.46 10.79 15.12
C ARG A 61 0.96 9.35 15.19
N SER A 62 1.97 9.13 16.03
CA SER A 62 2.10 7.83 16.70
C SER A 62 0.88 7.68 17.60
N SER A 63 -0.23 7.24 17.02
CA SER A 63 -1.31 6.71 17.82
C SER A 63 -0.84 5.33 18.28
N ASN A 64 -0.18 5.28 19.43
CA ASN A 64 -0.17 4.09 20.25
C ASN A 64 -1.62 3.77 20.62
N LEU A 65 -2.36 3.15 19.69
CA LEU A 65 -3.67 2.56 19.98
C LEU A 65 -3.38 1.13 20.40
N ASN A 66 -3.01 0.99 21.67
CA ASN A 66 -3.39 -0.19 22.43
C ASN A 66 -4.93 -0.20 22.54
N GLU A 67 -5.63 -0.42 21.43
CA GLU A 67 -7.05 -0.74 21.46
C GLU A 67 -7.20 -2.25 21.24
N SER A 68 -7.18 -2.93 22.38
CA SER A 68 -7.75 -4.24 22.60
C SER A 68 -9.21 -4.28 22.13
N PHE A 69 -9.46 -4.48 20.83
CA PHE A 69 -10.70 -5.05 20.30
C PHE A 69 -10.32 -5.72 18.97
N GLY A 70 -10.05 -7.03 18.91
CA GLY A 70 -11.00 -8.03 19.34
C GLY A 70 -12.23 -7.99 18.42
N ARG A 71 -12.07 -8.44 17.17
CA ARG A 71 -13.15 -8.82 16.24
C ARG A 71 -14.15 -7.70 15.88
N GLU A 72 -13.82 -6.89 14.88
CA GLU A 72 -14.87 -6.46 13.95
C GLU A 72 -14.72 -7.24 12.65
N LEU A 73 -15.81 -7.93 12.35
CA LEU A 73 -15.98 -8.89 11.29
C LEU A 73 -15.58 -8.23 9.97
N ILE A 74 -14.63 -8.84 9.26
CA ILE A 74 -14.44 -8.59 7.84
C ILE A 74 -15.83 -8.73 7.22
N ASN A 75 -16.43 -7.60 6.84
CA ASN A 75 -17.78 -7.57 6.32
C ASN A 75 -17.75 -8.46 5.08
N PHE A 76 -18.58 -9.52 5.03
CA PHE A 76 -18.50 -10.55 3.98
C PHE A 76 -18.63 -9.95 2.56
N SER A 77 -19.23 -8.75 2.48
CA SER A 77 -19.27 -7.91 1.28
C SER A 77 -17.90 -7.46 0.76
N GLU A 78 -16.91 -7.22 1.62
CA GLU A 78 -15.56 -6.81 1.23
C GLU A 78 -14.74 -8.01 0.74
N LEU A 79 -14.97 -9.22 1.27
CA LEU A 79 -14.40 -10.46 0.72
C LEU A 79 -14.92 -10.76 -0.69
N LYS A 80 -16.17 -10.37 -1.00
CA LYS A 80 -16.76 -10.57 -2.34
C LYS A 80 -16.22 -9.63 -3.42
N LYS A 81 -15.65 -8.47 -3.06
CA LYS A 81 -15.03 -7.57 -4.03
C LYS A 81 -13.61 -8.03 -4.41
N GLN A 82 -13.02 -8.89 -3.59
CA GLN A 82 -11.69 -9.44 -3.80
C GLN A 82 -11.76 -10.90 -4.30
N TYR A 83 -12.66 -11.19 -5.25
CA TYR A 83 -12.50 -12.39 -6.08
C TYR A 83 -11.67 -12.01 -7.30
N LEU A 84 -10.52 -12.69 -7.42
CA LEU A 84 -9.67 -12.71 -8.60
C LEU A 84 -10.53 -13.12 -9.81
N ILE A 85 -10.61 -12.29 -10.86
CA ILE A 85 -11.12 -12.72 -12.16
C ILE A 85 -10.10 -13.73 -12.68
N ILE A 86 -10.34 -15.01 -12.40
CA ILE A 86 -9.74 -16.09 -13.17
C ILE A 86 -10.77 -16.35 -14.25
N ASP A 87 -10.44 -15.92 -15.47
CA ASP A 87 -11.25 -16.14 -16.65
C ASP A 87 -11.72 -17.60 -16.74
N ASP A 88 -12.95 -17.77 -17.20
CA ASP A 88 -13.70 -19.01 -17.35
C ASP A 88 -12.92 -20.09 -18.13
N ILE A 89 -12.05 -20.85 -17.47
CA ILE A 89 -11.48 -22.08 -18.02
C ILE A 89 -12.32 -23.25 -17.50
N GLU A 90 -13.29 -23.68 -18.31
CA GLU A 90 -13.91 -25.00 -18.16
C GLU A 90 -12.80 -26.06 -18.33
N ILE A 91 -12.45 -26.75 -17.26
CA ILE A 91 -11.70 -28.01 -17.33
C ILE A 91 -12.72 -29.14 -17.16
N ASP A 92 -13.15 -29.71 -18.28
CA ASP A 92 -13.89 -30.96 -18.31
C ASP A 92 -12.99 -32.09 -17.80
N PHE A 93 -13.36 -32.68 -16.67
CA PHE A 93 -12.78 -33.94 -16.21
C PHE A 93 -13.58 -35.10 -16.78
N ASN A 94 -12.91 -35.90 -17.62
CA ASN A 94 -13.38 -37.20 -18.12
C ASN A 94 -13.19 -38.30 -17.08
#